data_AF-A0A432S4C1-F1
#
_entry.id   AF-A0A432S4C1-F1
#
_cell.length_a   1.000
_cell.length_b   1.000
_cell.length_c   1.000
_cell.angle_alpha   90.00
_cell.angle_beta   90.00
_cell.angle_gamma   90.00
#
_symmetry.space_group_name_H-M   'P 1'
#
loop_
_entity.id
_entity.type
_entity.pdbx_description
1 polymer ?
#
loop_
_entity_poly.entity_id
_entity_poly.type
_entity_poly.pdbx_seq_one_letter_code
_entity_poly.pdbx_strand_id
1 'polypeptide(L)'
;MKKLKIFIFVLVFLTTFVFTFPLKTVVSYFLSSNNFLFSKIDGNIFKFNIKDLENRYVYIKNLKIDNKIFKQNIFFNKNLEISYKPFNKNLSIRFNKFDTSKVLKDKEEISAKLEGSIKIYRKDDYKILTGEGKIILRRLNLGFITLNGVRIKYDIKEDKNFSKVEADLKGLNINGKFTGKIVWKDKIHLKGNFSGRFFNQKVERDINEEFNFNFLDGIL
;
A
#
# COMPACT_ATOMS: atom_id res chain seq x y z
N MET A 1 19.64 45.30 -10.23
CA MET A 1 18.24 45.34 -10.74
C MET A 1 17.82 44.11 -11.56
N LYS A 2 18.61 43.59 -12.52
CA LYS A 2 18.22 42.41 -13.35
C LYS A 2 17.88 41.15 -12.52
N LYS A 3 18.71 40.80 -11.53
CA LYS A 3 18.47 39.66 -10.63
C LYS A 3 17.16 39.77 -9.84
N LEU A 4 16.80 40.99 -9.40
CA LEU A 4 15.54 41.25 -8.69
C LEU A 4 14.32 41.07 -9.60
N LYS A 5 14.39 41.55 -10.85
CA LYS A 5 13.32 41.35 -11.84
C LYS A 5 13.11 39.87 -12.17
N ILE A 6 14.20 39.11 -12.33
CA ILE A 6 14.15 37.65 -12.54
C ILE A 6 13.51 36.96 -11.32
N PHE A 7 13.92 37.33 -10.11
CA PHE A 7 13.34 36.77 -8.89
C PHE A 7 11.82 37.04 -8.79
N ILE A 8 11.39 38.28 -9.03
CA ILE A 8 9.96 38.63 -9.03
C ILE A 8 9.21 37.87 -10.10
N PHE A 9 9.76 37.77 -11.32
CA PHE A 9 9.15 36.99 -12.40
C PHE A 9 8.98 35.51 -12.02
N VAL A 10 10.02 34.87 -11.49
CA VAL A 10 9.97 33.47 -11.04
C VAL A 10 8.94 33.29 -9.92
N LEU A 11 8.89 34.21 -8.96
CA LEU A 11 7.93 34.17 -7.87
C LEU A 11 6.49 34.30 -8.38
N VAL A 12 6.22 35.26 -9.27
CA VAL A 12 4.90 35.45 -9.89
C VAL A 12 4.54 34.25 -10.73
N PHE A 13 5.45 33.75 -11.58
CA PHE A 13 5.21 32.56 -12.39
C PHE A 13 4.87 31.34 -11.53
N LEU A 14 5.63 31.06 -10.48
CA LEU A 14 5.40 29.91 -9.59
C LEU A 14 4.08 30.04 -8.83
N THR A 15 3.76 31.24 -8.34
CA THR A 15 2.48 31.49 -7.66
C THR A 15 1.31 31.33 -8.63
N THR A 16 1.37 31.98 -9.81
CA THR A 16 0.36 31.82 -10.86
C THR A 16 0.20 30.35 -11.26
N PHE A 17 1.29 29.64 -11.52
CA PHE A 17 1.26 28.22 -11.88
C PHE A 17 0.57 27.37 -10.82
N VAL A 18 0.87 27.58 -9.54
CA VAL A 18 0.21 26.86 -8.43
C VAL A 18 -1.30 27.11 -8.41
N PHE A 19 -1.74 28.33 -8.70
CA PHE A 19 -3.17 28.70 -8.72
C PHE A 19 -3.90 28.27 -9.99
N THR A 20 -3.21 28.23 -11.13
CA THR A 20 -3.79 27.88 -12.44
C THR A 20 -3.56 26.43 -12.84
N PHE A 21 -2.81 25.65 -12.06
CA PHE A 21 -2.51 24.26 -12.37
C PHE A 21 -3.82 23.46 -12.54
N PRO A 22 -4.02 22.78 -13.68
CA PRO A 22 -5.27 22.07 -13.98
C PRO A 22 -5.32 20.71 -13.25
N LEU A 23 -5.24 20.74 -11.92
CA LEU A 23 -5.17 19.55 -11.05
C LEU A 23 -6.27 18.56 -11.38
N LYS A 24 -7.51 19.04 -11.48
CA LYS A 24 -8.67 18.19 -11.75
C LYS A 24 -8.46 17.41 -13.03
N THR A 25 -8.11 18.08 -14.13
CA THR A 25 -7.87 17.43 -15.44
C THR A 25 -6.76 16.39 -15.36
N VAL A 26 -5.62 16.73 -14.75
CA VAL A 26 -4.46 15.83 -14.66
C VAL A 26 -4.77 14.59 -13.81
N VAL A 27 -5.34 14.78 -12.62
CA VAL A 27 -5.69 13.67 -11.73
C VAL A 27 -6.82 12.83 -12.32
N SER A 28 -7.84 13.46 -12.92
CA SER A 28 -8.91 12.75 -13.61
C SER A 28 -8.37 11.86 -14.73
N TYR A 29 -7.48 12.39 -15.59
CA TYR A 29 -6.84 11.61 -16.64
C TYR A 29 -6.09 10.41 -16.07
N PHE A 30 -5.24 10.63 -15.07
CA PHE A 30 -4.48 9.54 -14.44
C PHE A 30 -5.37 8.45 -13.84
N LEU A 31 -6.42 8.83 -13.10
CA LEU A 31 -7.36 7.88 -12.49
C LEU A 31 -8.13 7.10 -13.55
N SER A 32 -8.67 7.76 -14.56
CA SER A 32 -9.44 7.13 -15.63
C SER A 32 -8.58 6.19 -16.47
N SER A 33 -7.32 6.55 -16.78
CA SER A 33 -6.36 5.65 -17.45
C SER A 33 -6.05 4.38 -16.67
N ASN A 34 -6.30 4.37 -15.35
CA ASN A 34 -6.11 3.22 -14.46
C ASN A 34 -7.45 2.56 -14.07
N ASN A 35 -8.52 2.78 -14.83
CA ASN A 35 -9.87 2.22 -14.60
C ASN A 35 -10.48 2.59 -13.24
N PHE A 36 -10.17 3.79 -12.73
CA PHE A 36 -10.84 4.35 -11.58
C PHE A 36 -11.95 5.32 -11.99
N LEU A 37 -13.12 5.13 -11.40
CA LEU A 37 -14.22 6.07 -11.39
C LEU A 37 -14.13 6.92 -10.12
N PHE A 38 -14.63 8.16 -10.17
CA PHE A 38 -14.70 9.07 -9.03
C PHE A 38 -15.81 10.08 -9.26
N SER A 39 -16.46 10.54 -8.19
CA SER A 39 -17.54 11.53 -8.30
C SER A 39 -16.99 12.96 -8.37
N LYS A 40 -15.96 13.26 -7.58
CA LYS A 40 -15.47 14.63 -7.43
C LYS A 40 -14.01 14.68 -6.98
N ILE A 41 -13.29 15.70 -7.47
CA ILE A 41 -11.97 16.10 -6.99
C ILE A 41 -12.08 17.54 -6.49
N ASP A 42 -11.79 17.74 -5.21
CA ASP A 42 -11.88 19.03 -4.51
C ASP A 42 -10.49 19.44 -3.98
N GLY A 43 -10.07 20.69 -4.18
CA GLY A 43 -8.84 21.23 -3.59
C GLY A 43 -7.84 21.77 -4.61
N ASN A 44 -6.56 21.82 -4.23
CA ASN A 44 -5.46 22.36 -5.04
C ASN A 44 -4.25 21.42 -5.05
N ILE A 45 -3.18 21.82 -5.77
CA ILE A 45 -2.00 20.97 -6.00
C ILE A 45 -1.33 20.50 -4.70
N PHE A 46 -1.38 21.28 -3.62
CA PHE A 46 -0.79 20.89 -2.33
C PHE A 46 -1.71 20.04 -1.48
N LYS A 47 -3.03 20.18 -1.64
CA LYS A 47 -4.01 19.47 -0.82
C LYS A 47 -5.30 19.30 -1.58
N PHE A 48 -5.65 18.05 -1.87
CA PHE A 48 -6.90 17.73 -2.53
C PHE A 48 -7.52 16.44 -1.99
N ASN A 49 -8.83 16.31 -2.20
CA ASN A 49 -9.61 15.13 -1.84
C ASN A 49 -10.27 14.56 -3.10
N ILE A 50 -10.31 13.24 -3.18
CA ILE A 50 -11.07 12.50 -4.20
C ILE A 50 -12.23 11.81 -3.49
N LYS A 51 -13.45 12.03 -3.97
CA LYS A 51 -14.68 11.43 -3.44
C LYS A 51 -15.13 10.26 -4.32
N ASP A 52 -15.66 9.24 -3.65
CA ASP A 52 -16.24 8.04 -4.28
C ASP A 52 -15.30 7.40 -5.31
N LEU A 53 -14.01 7.28 -4.95
CA LEU A 53 -13.01 6.66 -5.79
C LEU A 53 -13.25 5.14 -5.85
N GLU A 54 -13.45 4.59 -7.03
CA GLU A 54 -13.92 3.22 -7.20
C GLU A 54 -13.26 2.54 -8.40
N ASN A 55 -12.96 1.25 -8.26
CA ASN A 55 -12.67 0.36 -9.38
C ASN A 55 -13.40 -0.98 -9.21
N ARG A 56 -13.03 -2.01 -9.98
CA ARG A 56 -13.63 -3.35 -9.87
C ARG A 56 -13.58 -3.96 -8.46
N TYR A 57 -12.55 -3.66 -7.67
CA TYR A 57 -12.25 -4.34 -6.40
C TYR A 57 -12.48 -3.46 -5.16
N VAL A 58 -12.32 -2.15 -5.31
CA VAL A 58 -12.25 -1.20 -4.19
C VAL A 58 -13.21 -0.05 -4.39
N TYR A 59 -13.83 0.40 -3.30
CA TYR A 59 -14.58 1.65 -3.18
C TYR A 59 -14.08 2.46 -1.98
N ILE A 60 -13.68 3.70 -2.23
CA ILE A 60 -13.14 4.64 -1.25
C ILE A 60 -14.02 5.89 -1.26
N LYS A 61 -14.82 6.05 -0.20
CA LYS A 61 -15.70 7.21 -0.05
C LYS A 61 -14.96 8.56 -0.08
N ASN A 62 -13.82 8.64 0.59
CA ASN A 62 -13.01 9.85 0.64
C ASN A 62 -11.52 9.53 0.77
N LEU A 63 -10.73 9.95 -0.20
CA LEU A 63 -9.28 9.86 -0.21
C LEU A 63 -8.69 11.26 -0.12
N LYS A 64 -7.84 11.52 0.87
CA LYS A 64 -7.19 12.81 1.05
C LYS A 64 -5.73 12.73 0.64
N ILE A 65 -5.28 13.65 -0.21
CA ILE A 65 -3.89 13.72 -0.68
C ILE A 65 -3.31 15.08 -0.28
N ASP A 66 -2.22 15.03 0.49
CA ASP A 66 -1.40 16.19 0.85
C ASP A 66 -0.05 16.09 0.13
N ASN A 67 0.20 16.96 -0.84
CA ASN A 67 1.48 17.08 -1.53
C ASN A 67 2.33 18.17 -0.88
N LYS A 68 3.52 17.78 -0.43
CA LYS A 68 4.62 18.66 -0.09
C LYS A 68 5.70 18.48 -1.16
N ILE A 69 6.57 19.48 -1.29
CA ILE A 69 7.64 19.52 -2.31
C ILE A 69 8.42 18.20 -2.41
N PHE A 70 8.72 17.56 -1.28
CA PHE A 70 9.53 16.33 -1.22
C PHE A 70 8.76 15.10 -0.72
N LYS A 71 7.43 15.20 -0.53
CA LYS A 71 6.65 14.13 0.08
C LYS A 71 5.17 14.25 -0.32
N GLN A 72 4.59 13.16 -0.80
CA GLN A 72 3.15 13.01 -0.95
C GLN A 72 2.62 12.13 0.18
N ASN A 73 1.54 12.55 0.84
CA ASN A 73 0.82 11.74 1.81
C ASN A 73 -0.60 11.49 1.33
N ILE A 74 -1.03 10.24 1.36
CA ILE A 74 -2.38 9.80 1.02
C ILE A 74 -2.99 9.24 2.30
N PHE A 75 -4.17 9.73 2.67
CA PHE A 75 -4.88 9.35 3.88
C PHE A 75 -6.25 8.79 3.55
N PHE A 76 -6.59 7.68 4.20
CA PHE A 76 -7.96 7.16 4.23
C PHE A 76 -8.44 7.06 5.67
N ASN A 77 -9.44 7.89 6.01
CA ASN A 77 -10.12 7.94 7.31
C ASN A 77 -9.19 7.92 8.55
N LYS A 78 -7.95 8.43 8.46
CA LYS A 78 -6.88 8.38 9.49
C LYS A 78 -6.35 6.97 9.82
N ASN A 79 -7.05 5.91 9.43
CA ASN A 79 -6.67 4.53 9.70
C ASN A 79 -5.61 3.99 8.74
N LEU A 80 -5.46 4.60 7.55
CA LEU A 80 -4.42 4.28 6.60
C LEU A 80 -3.72 5.57 6.17
N GLU A 81 -2.40 5.57 6.27
CA GLU A 81 -1.53 6.62 5.73
C GLU A 81 -0.51 5.98 4.79
N ILE A 82 -0.45 6.46 3.56
CA ILE A 82 0.58 6.12 2.58
C ILE A 82 1.42 7.37 2.36
N SER A 83 2.71 7.28 2.64
CA SER A 83 3.69 8.36 2.51
C SER A 83 4.68 7.99 1.41
N TYR A 84 4.72 8.75 0.32
CA TYR A 84 5.67 8.57 -0.77
C TYR A 84 6.65 9.73 -0.84
N LYS A 85 7.96 9.44 -0.94
CA LYS A 85 9.02 10.43 -1.15
C LYS A 85 9.63 10.20 -2.54
N PRO A 86 9.27 11.01 -3.56
CA PRO A 86 9.63 10.74 -4.95
C PRO A 86 11.13 10.73 -5.20
N PHE A 87 11.88 11.67 -4.62
CA PHE A 87 13.33 11.79 -4.84
C PHE A 87 14.12 10.59 -4.31
N ASN A 88 13.66 10.00 -3.21
CA ASN A 88 14.34 8.85 -2.61
C ASN A 88 13.68 7.53 -3.00
N LYS A 89 12.61 7.56 -3.81
CA LYS A 89 11.76 6.42 -4.17
C LYS A 89 11.40 5.55 -2.96
N ASN A 90 11.00 6.23 -1.89
CA ASN A 90 10.64 5.60 -0.62
C ASN A 90 9.14 5.66 -0.43
N LEU A 91 8.51 4.51 -0.24
CA LEU A 91 7.10 4.37 0.11
C LEU A 91 6.99 3.87 1.55
N SER A 92 6.13 4.47 2.35
CA SER A 92 5.81 4.00 3.69
C SER A 92 4.31 3.92 3.85
N ILE A 93 3.82 2.81 4.36
CA ILE A 93 2.41 2.52 4.55
C ILE A 93 2.22 2.23 6.03
N ARG A 94 1.33 2.98 6.69
CA ARG A 94 0.98 2.77 8.10
C ARG A 94 -0.50 2.44 8.21
N PHE A 95 -0.78 1.33 8.86
CA PHE A 95 -2.12 0.86 9.18
C PHE A 95 -2.36 1.07 10.67
N ASN A 96 -3.39 1.83 11.02
CA ASN A 96 -3.89 1.96 12.38
C ASN A 96 -5.28 1.36 12.45
N LYS A 97 -5.35 0.06 12.81
CA LYS A 97 -6.59 -0.72 12.88
C LYS A 97 -7.46 -0.50 11.63
N PHE A 98 -6.84 -0.52 10.46
CA PHE A 98 -7.50 -0.32 9.18
C PHE A 98 -8.39 -1.51 8.86
N ASP A 99 -9.66 -1.24 8.58
CA ASP A 99 -10.66 -2.28 8.33
C ASP A 99 -10.93 -2.38 6.83
N THR A 100 -10.46 -3.46 6.19
CA THR A 100 -10.56 -3.61 4.73
C THR A 100 -12.00 -3.75 4.27
N SER A 101 -12.93 -4.17 5.13
CA SER A 101 -14.36 -4.25 4.81
C SER A 101 -15.01 -2.89 4.49
N LYS A 102 -14.33 -1.79 4.85
CA LYS A 102 -14.77 -0.42 4.52
C LYS A 102 -14.39 0.00 3.10
N VAL A 103 -13.53 -0.78 2.42
CA VAL A 103 -13.02 -0.44 1.09
C VAL A 103 -13.19 -1.54 0.07
N LEU A 104 -13.14 -2.81 0.47
CA LEU A 104 -13.28 -3.96 -0.42
C LEU A 104 -14.75 -4.15 -0.80
N LYS A 105 -15.01 -4.34 -2.10
CA LYS A 105 -16.36 -4.65 -2.59
C LYS A 105 -16.76 -6.10 -2.31
N ASP A 106 -15.80 -7.01 -2.34
CA ASP A 106 -15.88 -8.45 -2.04
C ASP A 106 -15.69 -8.77 -0.55
N LYS A 107 -16.07 -7.83 0.35
CA LYS A 107 -15.87 -7.95 1.80
C LYS A 107 -16.47 -9.22 2.44
N GLU A 108 -17.44 -9.85 1.76
CA GLU A 108 -18.05 -11.10 2.19
C GLU A 108 -17.13 -12.32 1.98
N GLU A 109 -16.23 -12.26 1.00
CA GLU A 109 -15.24 -13.31 0.71
C GLU A 109 -13.98 -13.11 1.56
N ILE A 110 -13.50 -11.87 1.63
CA ILE A 110 -12.28 -11.52 2.35
C ILE A 110 -12.44 -10.21 3.13
N SER A 111 -12.16 -10.26 4.43
CA SER A 111 -12.04 -9.03 5.23
C SER A 111 -11.03 -9.18 6.36
N ALA A 112 -10.30 -8.09 6.60
CA ALA A 112 -9.21 -8.04 7.55
C ALA A 112 -9.19 -6.73 8.34
N LYS A 113 -8.64 -6.79 9.55
CA LYS A 113 -8.14 -5.63 10.29
C LYS A 113 -6.61 -5.63 10.20
N LEU A 114 -6.04 -4.55 9.68
CA LEU A 114 -4.61 -4.35 9.51
C LEU A 114 -4.08 -3.34 10.54
N GLU A 115 -2.96 -3.65 11.17
CA GLU A 115 -2.24 -2.78 12.09
C GLU A 115 -0.75 -2.94 11.87
N GLY A 116 0.02 -1.86 11.88
CA GLY A 116 1.48 -1.91 11.70
C GLY A 116 1.99 -0.92 10.67
N SER A 117 3.23 -1.12 10.25
CA SER A 117 3.86 -0.26 9.26
C SER A 117 4.76 -1.05 8.34
N ILE A 118 4.78 -0.63 7.08
CA ILE A 118 5.62 -1.19 6.02
C ILE A 118 6.35 -0.02 5.38
N LYS A 119 7.63 -0.23 5.04
CA LYS A 119 8.46 0.69 4.28
C LYS A 119 9.05 -0.08 3.11
N ILE A 120 8.98 0.51 1.93
CA ILE A 120 9.51 -0.03 0.68
C ILE A 120 10.46 1.02 0.10
N TYR A 121 11.65 0.59 -0.29
CA TYR A 121 12.65 1.44 -0.92
C TYR A 121 13.48 0.65 -1.91
N ARG A 122 14.07 1.35 -2.88
CA ARG A 122 14.97 0.73 -3.84
C ARG A 122 16.39 0.61 -3.27
N LYS A 123 17.03 -0.51 -3.53
CA LYS A 123 18.43 -0.80 -3.24
C LYS A 123 19.01 -1.54 -4.44
N ASP A 124 19.84 -0.85 -5.22
CA ASP A 124 20.34 -1.32 -6.51
C ASP A 124 19.18 -1.74 -7.44
N ASP A 125 19.19 -2.99 -7.90
CA ASP A 125 18.15 -3.59 -8.75
C ASP A 125 16.98 -4.21 -7.97
N TYR A 126 17.01 -4.11 -6.64
CA TYR A 126 16.03 -4.72 -5.76
C TYR A 126 15.17 -3.67 -5.08
N LYS A 127 13.93 -4.05 -4.77
CA LYS A 127 13.04 -3.32 -3.88
C LYS A 127 13.04 -4.04 -2.53
N ILE A 128 13.45 -3.34 -1.48
CA ILE A 128 13.51 -3.89 -0.11
C ILE A 128 12.27 -3.45 0.63
N LEU A 129 11.61 -4.41 1.28
CA LEU A 129 10.49 -4.22 2.17
C LEU A 129 10.95 -4.44 3.62
N THR A 130 10.59 -3.53 4.52
CA THR A 130 10.83 -3.66 5.97
C THR A 130 9.59 -3.24 6.72
N GLY A 131 9.29 -3.86 7.85
CA GLY A 131 8.13 -3.46 8.64
C GLY A 131 7.63 -4.56 9.54
N GLU A 132 6.75 -4.18 10.44
CA GLU A 132 6.13 -5.09 11.39
C GLU A 132 4.65 -4.77 11.51
N GLY A 133 3.86 -5.77 11.86
CA GLY A 133 2.44 -5.58 12.03
C GLY A 133 1.66 -6.84 12.35
N LYS A 134 0.34 -6.66 12.28
CA LYS A 134 -0.66 -7.66 12.58
C LYS A 134 -1.81 -7.56 11.58
N ILE A 135 -2.20 -8.72 11.06
CA ILE A 135 -3.37 -8.93 10.24
C ILE A 135 -4.34 -9.79 11.05
N ILE A 136 -5.57 -9.33 11.21
CA ILE A 136 -6.65 -10.13 11.77
C ILE A 136 -7.62 -10.41 10.63
N LEU A 137 -7.48 -11.58 10.01
CA LEU A 137 -8.40 -12.09 9.02
C LEU A 137 -9.71 -12.42 9.73
N ARG A 138 -10.76 -11.63 9.47
CA ARG A 138 -12.07 -11.85 10.05
C ARG A 138 -12.76 -13.01 9.36
N ARG A 139 -12.70 -13.00 8.03
CA ARG A 139 -13.27 -14.00 7.15
C ARG A 139 -12.37 -14.17 5.94
N LEU A 140 -12.15 -15.43 5.57
CA LEU A 140 -11.60 -15.86 4.31
C LEU A 140 -12.38 -17.09 3.87
N ASN A 141 -13.16 -16.96 2.79
CA ASN A 141 -13.93 -18.06 2.24
C ASN A 141 -13.21 -18.64 1.02
N LEU A 142 -12.69 -19.87 1.13
CA LEU A 142 -11.99 -20.59 0.06
C LEU A 142 -12.87 -21.72 -0.51
N GLY A 143 -14.13 -21.41 -0.81
CA GLY A 143 -15.13 -22.33 -1.37
C GLY A 143 -15.57 -23.43 -0.40
N PHE A 144 -14.66 -24.33 -0.06
CA PHE A 144 -14.90 -25.50 0.78
C PHE A 144 -14.54 -25.26 2.26
N ILE A 145 -13.82 -24.17 2.55
CA ILE A 145 -13.33 -23.86 3.90
C ILE A 145 -13.51 -22.37 4.16
N THR A 146 -14.16 -22.03 5.28
CA THR A 146 -14.15 -20.67 5.82
C THR A 146 -13.17 -20.59 6.99
N LEU A 147 -12.13 -19.78 6.84
CA LEU A 147 -11.20 -19.45 7.93
C LEU A 147 -11.63 -18.14 8.58
N ASN A 148 -11.97 -18.21 9.87
CA ASN A 148 -12.39 -17.05 10.65
C ASN A 148 -11.41 -16.79 11.79
N GLY A 149 -11.19 -15.50 12.07
CA GLY A 149 -10.45 -15.05 13.25
C GLY A 149 -8.97 -15.41 13.26
N VAL A 150 -8.36 -15.66 12.08
CA VAL A 150 -6.92 -15.94 11.98
C VAL A 150 -6.13 -14.66 12.22
N ARG A 151 -5.22 -14.70 13.19
CA ARG A 151 -4.31 -13.62 13.51
C ARG A 151 -2.93 -13.96 12.94
N ILE A 152 -2.38 -13.07 12.14
CA ILE A 152 -1.04 -13.18 11.57
C ILE A 152 -0.24 -12.00 12.11
N LYS A 153 0.80 -12.26 12.90
CA LYS A 153 1.78 -11.24 13.27
C LYS A 153 2.98 -11.40 12.34
N TYR A 154 3.45 -10.33 11.73
CA TYR A 154 4.59 -10.39 10.82
C TYR A 154 5.69 -9.41 11.23
N ASP A 155 6.93 -9.79 10.95
CA ASP A 155 8.13 -8.97 11.05
C ASP A 155 8.95 -9.19 9.77
N ILE A 156 9.32 -8.09 9.13
CA ILE A 156 10.02 -8.07 7.85
C ILE A 156 11.26 -7.19 8.00
N LYS A 157 12.42 -7.80 7.81
CA LYS A 157 13.72 -7.15 7.99
C LYS A 157 14.51 -7.15 6.69
N GLU A 158 15.29 -6.10 6.49
CA GLU A 158 16.24 -6.02 5.39
C GLU A 158 17.33 -7.09 5.53
N ASP A 159 17.69 -7.74 4.43
CA ASP A 159 18.91 -8.52 4.31
C ASP A 159 19.51 -8.39 2.91
N LYS A 160 20.69 -7.75 2.81
CA LYS A 160 21.44 -7.58 1.54
C LYS A 160 20.53 -7.13 0.39
N ASN A 161 20.06 -8.08 -0.42
CA ASN A 161 19.30 -7.89 -1.65
C ASN A 161 17.88 -8.51 -1.59
N PHE A 162 17.37 -8.78 -0.39
CA PHE A 162 16.04 -9.34 -0.17
C PHE A 162 15.49 -8.89 1.20
N SER A 163 14.24 -9.21 1.47
CA SER A 163 13.62 -9.00 2.77
C SER A 163 13.39 -10.33 3.47
N LYS A 164 13.95 -10.53 4.66
CA LYS A 164 13.61 -11.66 5.53
C LYS A 164 12.21 -11.45 6.09
N VAL A 165 11.39 -12.49 6.07
CA VAL A 165 10.02 -12.47 6.58
C VAL A 165 9.86 -13.55 7.62
N GLU A 166 9.36 -13.15 8.78
CA GLU A 166 8.82 -14.06 9.79
C GLU A 166 7.36 -13.72 10.03
N ALA A 167 6.51 -14.74 10.09
CA ALA A 167 5.12 -14.55 10.45
C ALA A 167 4.60 -15.66 11.36
N ASP A 168 3.96 -15.27 12.46
CA ASP A 168 3.28 -16.18 13.39
C ASP A 168 1.79 -16.17 13.10
N LEU A 169 1.22 -17.35 12.84
CA LEU A 169 -0.19 -17.56 12.56
C LEU A 169 -0.86 -18.21 13.78
N LYS A 170 -1.97 -17.62 14.24
CA LYS A 170 -2.81 -18.15 15.33
C LYS A 170 -4.29 -18.01 15.00
N GLY A 171 -4.99 -19.13 14.94
CA GLY A 171 -6.43 -19.25 14.77
C GLY A 171 -6.93 -20.56 15.37
N LEU A 172 -8.24 -20.81 15.29
CA LEU A 172 -8.86 -22.01 15.85
C LEU A 172 -8.37 -23.30 15.16
N ASN A 173 -8.34 -23.29 13.83
CA ASN A 173 -8.00 -24.45 13.01
C ASN A 173 -6.65 -24.32 12.31
N ILE A 174 -5.88 -23.28 12.62
CA ILE A 174 -4.57 -23.04 12.04
C ILE A 174 -3.67 -22.39 13.08
N ASN A 175 -2.50 -22.96 13.31
CA ASN A 175 -1.43 -22.32 14.05
C ASN A 175 -0.09 -22.67 13.40
N GLY A 176 0.91 -21.81 13.54
CA GLY A 176 2.22 -22.10 12.95
C GLY A 176 3.07 -20.87 12.76
N LYS A 177 4.23 -21.09 12.17
CA LYS A 177 5.20 -20.06 11.83
C LYS A 177 5.57 -20.19 10.36
N PHE A 178 5.61 -19.07 9.67
CA PHE A 178 6.24 -18.94 8.37
C PHE A 178 7.59 -18.24 8.55
N THR A 179 8.62 -18.77 7.92
CA THR A 179 9.94 -18.14 7.82
C THR A 179 10.40 -18.17 6.36
N GLY A 180 10.86 -17.05 5.83
CA GLY A 180 11.22 -16.97 4.44
C GLY A 180 11.88 -15.67 4.03
N LYS A 181 11.87 -15.42 2.72
CA LYS A 181 12.40 -14.23 2.09
C LYS A 181 11.51 -13.76 0.95
N ILE A 182 11.44 -12.45 0.79
CA ILE A 182 10.87 -11.76 -0.37
C ILE A 182 12.02 -11.24 -1.21
N VAL A 183 12.12 -11.71 -2.45
CA VAL A 183 13.02 -11.17 -3.47
C VAL A 183 12.17 -10.36 -4.44
N TRP A 184 12.37 -9.05 -4.48
CA TRP A 184 11.61 -8.16 -5.36
C TRP A 184 12.53 -7.41 -6.29
N LYS A 185 12.49 -7.73 -7.58
CA LYS A 185 13.11 -6.96 -8.66
C LYS A 185 12.01 -6.23 -9.43
N ASP A 186 11.53 -6.86 -10.49
CA ASP A 186 10.31 -6.48 -11.21
C ASP A 186 9.11 -7.22 -10.62
N LYS A 187 9.28 -8.52 -10.41
CA LYS A 187 8.31 -9.40 -9.76
C LYS A 187 8.66 -9.64 -8.30
N ILE A 188 7.64 -9.97 -7.50
CA ILE A 188 7.80 -10.35 -6.10
C ILE A 188 7.85 -11.87 -6.02
N HIS A 189 8.96 -12.43 -5.54
CA HIS A 189 9.08 -13.86 -5.23
C HIS A 189 9.11 -14.06 -3.72
N LEU A 190 8.10 -14.76 -3.18
CA LEU A 190 8.05 -15.17 -1.78
C LEU A 190 8.50 -16.63 -1.69
N LYS A 191 9.62 -16.87 -1.00
CA LYS A 191 10.16 -18.21 -0.76
C LYS A 191 10.30 -18.46 0.72
N GLY A 192 9.81 -19.57 1.23
CA GLY A 192 9.98 -19.92 2.65
C GLY A 192 9.34 -21.23 3.01
N ASN A 193 9.34 -21.52 4.30
CA ASN A 193 8.73 -22.70 4.87
C ASN A 193 7.67 -22.29 5.90
N PHE A 194 6.50 -22.91 5.82
CA PHE A 194 5.49 -22.89 6.85
C PHE A 194 5.56 -24.19 7.65
N SER A 195 5.62 -24.07 8.97
CA SER A 195 5.53 -25.19 9.90
C SER A 195 4.48 -24.92 10.97
N GLY A 196 3.62 -25.89 11.26
CA GLY A 196 2.54 -25.69 12.21
C GLY A 196 1.51 -26.80 12.23
N ARG A 197 0.26 -26.45 12.57
CA ARG A 197 -0.90 -27.32 12.48
C ARG A 197 -2.02 -26.68 11.67
N PHE A 198 -2.69 -27.51 10.89
CA PHE A 198 -3.91 -27.17 10.15
C PHE A 198 -4.95 -28.26 10.41
N PHE A 199 -6.13 -27.91 10.91
CA PHE A 199 -7.16 -28.86 11.38
C PHE A 199 -6.59 -30.01 12.23
N ASN A 200 -5.76 -29.66 13.22
CA ASN A 200 -5.04 -30.60 14.11
C ASN A 200 -4.00 -31.52 13.44
N GLN A 201 -3.78 -31.44 12.14
CA GLN A 201 -2.70 -32.17 11.46
C GLN A 201 -1.44 -31.33 11.45
N LYS A 202 -0.28 -31.94 11.75
CA LYS A 202 1.01 -31.29 11.60
C LYS A 202 1.27 -31.06 10.12
N VAL A 203 1.61 -29.83 9.75
CA VAL A 203 1.91 -29.44 8.37
C VAL A 203 3.28 -28.79 8.35
N GLU A 204 4.09 -29.23 7.39
CA GLU A 204 5.35 -28.61 7.01
C GLU A 204 5.34 -28.50 5.49
N ARG A 205 5.41 -27.27 4.97
CA ARG A 205 5.21 -26.96 3.56
C ARG A 205 6.16 -25.87 3.13
N ASP A 206 6.89 -26.13 2.06
CA ASP A 206 7.60 -25.08 1.35
C ASP A 206 6.62 -24.27 0.50
N ILE A 207 6.82 -22.95 0.51
CA ILE A 207 6.03 -21.97 -0.23
C ILE A 207 6.98 -21.27 -1.19
N ASN A 208 6.60 -21.24 -2.46
CA ASN A 208 7.32 -20.54 -3.52
C ASN A 208 6.31 -19.89 -4.46
N GLU A 209 5.93 -18.67 -4.15
CA GLU A 209 4.91 -17.90 -4.87
C GLU A 209 5.53 -16.72 -5.61
N GLU A 210 5.00 -16.45 -6.80
CA GLU A 210 5.38 -15.31 -7.63
C GLU A 210 4.17 -14.39 -7.82
N PHE A 211 4.35 -13.10 -7.57
CA PHE A 211 3.31 -12.08 -7.75
C PHE A 211 3.78 -11.00 -8.72
N ASN A 212 2.89 -10.63 -9.64
CA ASN A 212 3.07 -9.51 -10.56
C ASN A 212 2.25 -8.31 -10.06
N PHE A 213 2.92 -7.19 -9.77
CA PHE A 213 2.27 -5.94 -9.34
C PHE A 213 2.59 -4.82 -10.32
N ASN A 214 1.85 -4.77 -11.44
CA ASN A 214 2.04 -3.76 -12.49
C ASN A 214 1.72 -2.33 -12.00
N PHE A 215 1.02 -2.16 -10.88
CA PHE A 215 0.60 -0.85 -10.37
C PHE A 215 1.75 -0.04 -9.73
N LEU A 216 2.85 -0.68 -9.34
CA LEU A 216 3.99 0.00 -8.71
C LEU A 216 5.12 0.32 -9.70
N ASP A 217 4.99 -0.12 -10.95
CA ASP A 217 5.97 0.16 -12.00
C ASP A 217 6.00 1.65 -12.31
N GLY A 218 7.18 2.26 -12.20
CA GLY A 218 7.39 3.70 -12.36
C GLY A 218 7.31 4.54 -11.08
N ILE A 219 6.82 3.97 -9.96
CA ILE A 219 6.79 4.65 -8.65
C ILE A 219 8.03 4.30 -7.79
N LEU A 220 8.62 3.11 -7.98
CA LEU A 220 9.75 2.59 -7.19
C LEU A 220 10.94 2.14 -8.06
#